data_AF-A0A257XRP0-F1
#
_entry.id   AF-A0A257XRP0-F1
#
_cell.length_a   1.000
_cell.length_b   1.000
_cell.length_c   1.000
_cell.angle_alpha   90.00
_cell.angle_beta   90.00
_cell.angle_gamma   90.00
#
_symmetry.space_group_name_H-M   'P 1'
#
loop_
_entity.id
_entity.type
_entity.pdbx_description
1 polymer ?
#
loop_
_entity_poly.entity_id
_entity_poly.type
_entity_poly.pdbx_seq_one_letter_code
_entity_poly.pdbx_strand_id
1 'polypeptide(L)' 'MTYKEIQADVKKHFGRSVKTCWIAHVKELNGSNPKPAPNRQTSERKYPCPEWARPLIESSMSKWSK' A
#
# COMPACT_ATOMS: atom_id res chain seq x y z
N MET A 1 -8.55 7.62 -2.50
CA MET A 1 -7.12 7.31 -2.70
C MET A 1 -6.88 6.01 -3.47
N THR A 2 -6.51 6.15 -4.74
CA THR A 2 -6.11 5.06 -5.65
C THR A 2 -4.67 4.61 -5.41
N TYR A 3 -4.28 3.48 -6.00
CA TYR A 3 -2.90 2.99 -5.90
C TYR A 3 -1.88 3.93 -6.54
N LYS A 4 -2.22 4.53 -7.69
CA LYS A 4 -1.33 5.45 -8.42
C LYS A 4 -1.06 6.73 -7.64
N GLU A 5 -2.07 7.27 -6.97
CA GLU A 5 -1.93 8.48 -6.13
C GLU A 5 -0.98 8.23 -4.96
N ILE A 6 -1.09 7.09 -4.27
CA ILE A 6 -0.18 6.73 -3.17
C ILE A 6 1.26 6.60 -3.70
N GLN A 7 1.45 5.93 -4.84
CA GLN A 7 2.78 5.81 -5.43
C GLN A 7 3.40 7.17 -5.78
N ALA A 8 2.59 8.07 -6.36
CA ALA A 8 3.02 9.42 -6.70
C ALA A 8 3.35 10.25 -5.46
N ASP A 9 2.51 10.20 -4.41
CA ASP A 9 2.74 10.92 -3.15
C ASP A 9 4.00 10.41 -2.46
N VAL A 10 4.16 9.09 -2.31
CA VAL A 10 5.35 8.51 -1.68
C VAL A 10 6.62 8.88 -2.46
N LYS A 11 6.57 8.85 -3.79
CA LYS A 11 7.71 9.24 -4.63
C LYS A 11 8.02 10.73 -4.50
N LYS A 12 7.00 11.59 -4.45
CA LYS A 12 7.15 13.04 -4.33
C LYS A 12 7.71 13.45 -2.96
N HIS A 13 7.25 12.83 -1.88
CA HIS A 13 7.61 13.21 -0.51
C HIS A 13 8.87 12.52 0.01
N PHE A 14 9.10 11.27 -0.39
CA PHE A 14 10.16 10.44 0.19
C PHE A 14 11.16 9.92 -0.85
N GLY A 15 11.00 10.26 -2.14
CA GLY A 15 11.89 9.82 -3.21
C GLY A 15 11.88 8.31 -3.46
N ARG A 16 10.94 7.56 -2.88
CA ARG A 16 10.85 6.09 -2.98
C ARG A 16 9.64 5.63 -3.77
N SER A 17 9.80 4.51 -4.47
CA SER A 17 8.70 3.84 -5.17
C SER A 17 8.20 2.65 -4.33
N VAL A 18 6.89 2.61 -4.09
CA VAL A 18 6.22 1.48 -3.41
C VAL A 18 5.45 0.62 -4.40
N LYS A 19 5.42 -0.70 -4.16
CA LYS A 19 4.65 -1.64 -4.97
C LYS A 19 3.17 -1.63 -4.57
N THR A 20 2.30 -1.92 -5.53
CA THR A 20 0.85 -2.01 -5.31
C THR A 20 0.47 -3.09 -4.31
N CYS A 21 1.20 -4.22 -4.27
CA CYS A 21 1.00 -5.28 -3.28
C CYS A 21 1.23 -4.82 -1.84
N TRP A 22 2.21 -3.93 -1.61
CA TRP A 22 2.46 -3.34 -0.29
C TRP A 22 1.35 -2.38 0.09
N ILE A 23 0.87 -1.56 -0.85
CA ILE A 23 -0.24 -0.64 -0.61
C ILE A 23 -1.53 -1.39 -0.28
N ALA A 24 -1.81 -2.49 -0.99
CA ALA A 24 -2.96 -3.35 -0.71
C ALA A 24 -2.84 -3.97 0.70
N HIS A 25 -1.65 -4.43 1.09
CA HIS A 25 -1.40 -4.96 2.42
C HIS A 25 -1.61 -3.91 3.52
N VAL A 26 -1.07 -2.70 3.35
CA VAL A 26 -1.26 -1.60 4.32
C VAL A 26 -2.74 -1.18 4.40
N LYS A 27 -3.47 -1.21 3.28
CA LYS A 27 -4.93 -1.01 3.26
C LYS A 27 -5.67 -2.06 4.10
N GLU A 28 -5.33 -3.34 3.96
CA GLU A 28 -5.86 -4.43 4.81
C GLU A 28 -5.59 -4.20 6.29
N LEU A 29 -4.34 -3.84 6.64
CA LEU A 29 -3.96 -3.55 8.03
C LEU A 29 -4.75 -2.38 8.63
N ASN A 30 -5.16 -1.41 7.81
CA ASN A 30 -5.99 -0.26 8.20
C ASN A 30 -7.51 -0.54 8.08
N GLY A 31 -7.92 -1.80 7.94
CA GLY A 31 -9.34 -2.20 7.93
C GLY A 31 -10.05 -2.03 6.59
N SER A 32 -9.36 -1.59 5.52
CA SER A 32 -9.89 -1.67 4.17
C SER A 32 -9.72 -3.09 3.65
N ASN A 33 -10.78 -3.78 3.24
CA ASN A 33 -10.67 -5.14 2.71
C ASN A 33 -10.64 -5.12 1.16
N PRO A 34 -9.48 -4.86 0.50
CA PRO A 34 -9.40 -4.92 -0.95
C PRO A 34 -9.77 -6.32 -1.41
N LYS A 35 -10.61 -6.40 -2.44
CA LYS A 35 -10.98 -7.68 -3.05
C LYS A 35 -9.70 -8.47 -3.37
N PRO A 36 -9.65 -9.77 -3.03
CA PRO A 36 -8.51 -10.60 -3.34
C PRO A 36 -8.25 -10.56 -4.85
N ALA A 37 -6.98 -10.46 -5.23
CA ALA A 37 -6.62 -10.46 -6.64
C ALA A 37 -7.08 -11.79 -7.27
N PRO A 38 -7.68 -11.78 -8.48
CA PRO A 38 -8.21 -12.99 -9.11
C PRO A 38 -7.15 -14.07 -9.35
N ASN A 39 -5.88 -13.66 -9.43
CA ASN A 39 -4.75 -14.55 -9.71
C ASN A 39 -4.09 -15.09 -8.42
N ARG A 40 -4.75 -14.96 -7.27
CA ARG A 40 -4.23 -15.39 -5.96
C ARG A 40 -4.48 -16.88 -5.77
N GLN A 41 -3.45 -17.70 -5.95
CA GLN A 41 -3.50 -19.15 -5.73
C GLN A 41 -3.26 -19.55 -4.27
N THR A 42 -2.58 -18.72 -3.49
CA THR A 42 -2.26 -18.99 -2.08
C THR A 42 -2.59 -17.76 -1.22
N SER A 43 -2.97 -18.00 0.04
CA SER A 43 -3.23 -16.93 1.02
C SER A 43 -1.94 -16.18 1.39
N GLU A 44 -0.79 -16.84 1.26
CA GLU A 44 0.53 -16.28 1.55
C GLU A 44 0.91 -15.13 0.61
N ARG A 45 1.43 -14.06 1.22
CA ARG A 45 1.92 -12.90 0.48
C ARG A 45 3.28 -13.23 -0.12
N LYS A 46 3.34 -13.49 -1.43
CA LYS A 46 4.60 -13.74 -2.18
C LYS A 46 5.68 -12.68 -1.97
N TYR A 47 5.28 -11.44 -1.72
CA TYR A 47 6.19 -10.33 -1.40
C TYR A 47 5.75 -9.67 -0.09
N PRO A 48 6.45 -9.92 1.04
CA PRO A 48 6.15 -9.23 2.28
C PRO A 48 6.34 -7.71 2.09
N CYS A 49 5.53 -6.93 2.81
CA CYS A 49 5.72 -5.49 2.87
C CYS A 49 6.95 -5.21 3.72
N PRO A 50 7.98 -4.53 3.20
CA PRO A 50 9.13 -4.20 4.04
C PRO A 50 8.74 -3.17 5.10
N GLU A 51 9.32 -3.28 6.29
CA GLU A 51 9.02 -2.43 7.46
C GLU A 51 9.07 -0.92 7.14
N TRP A 52 9.99 -0.50 6.27
CA TRP A 52 10.11 0.90 5.86
C TRP A 52 8.99 1.38 4.95
N ALA A 53 8.29 0.50 4.21
CA ALA A 53 7.28 0.92 3.24
C ALA A 53 5.94 1.26 3.93
N ARG A 54 5.62 0.58 5.03
CA ARG A 54 4.40 0.81 5.80
C ARG A 54 4.22 2.28 6.24
N PRO A 55 5.16 2.90 6.99
CA PRO A 55 4.97 4.27 7.46
C PRO A 55 4.86 5.29 6.31
N LEU A 56 5.51 5.03 5.16
CA LEU A 56 5.41 5.89 3.97
C LEU A 56 4.00 5.85 3.37
N ILE A 57 3.45 4.64 3.23
CA ILE A 57 2.10 4.42 2.69
C ILE A 57 1.04 4.98 3.65
N GLU A 58 1.17 4.74 4.95
CA GLU A 58 0.27 5.27 5.98
C GLU A 58 0.28 6.81 6.02
N SER A 59 1.46 7.42 5.90
CA SER A 59 1.59 8.89 5.81
C SER A 59 0.84 9.46 4.61
N SER A 60 0.96 8.83 3.43
CA SER A 60 0.18 9.22 2.25
C SER A 60 -1.32 9.02 2.44
N MET A 61 -1.74 7.90 3.05
CA MET A 61 -3.16 7.59 3.28
C MET A 61 -3.82 8.53 4.29
N SER A 62 -3.13 8.88 5.38
CA SER A 62 -3.65 9.74 6.46
C SER A 62 -3.96 11.18 5.99
N LYS A 63 -3.21 11.70 5.01
CA LYS A 63 -3.44 13.03 4.42
C LYS A 63 -4.83 13.20 3.78
N TRP A 64 -5.49 12.11 3.43
CA TRP A 64 -6.81 12.12 2.77
C TRP A 64 -7.98 11.80 3.71
N SER A 65 -7.71 11.55 4.99
CA SER A 65 -8.75 11.31 5.99
C SER A 65 -9.19 12.59 6.74
N LYS A 66 -8.80 13.77 6.24
CA LYS A 66 -9.15 15.11 6.77
C LYS A 66 -9.91 15.91 5.74
#